data_AF-A0A7C3Z797-F1
#
_entry.id   AF-A0A7C3Z797-F1
#
_cell.length_a   1.000
_cell.length_b   1.000
_cell.length_c   1.000
_cell.angle_alpha   90.00
_cell.angle_beta   90.00
_cell.angle_gamma   90.00
#
_symmetry.space_group_name_H-M   'P 1'
#
loop_
_entity.id
_entity.type
_entity.pdbx_description
1 polymer ?
#
loop_
_entity_poly.entity_id
_entity_poly.type
_entity_poly.pdbx_seq_one_letter_code
_entity_poly.pdbx_strand_id
1 'polypeptide(L)' 'MSVVVKELSVMPDHVHVVVLLSQDMSLAKAVGLLKGGSSYVMFRAHPNFTRRYAKGHFWSRGYFYRSV' A
#
# COMPACT_ATOMS: atom_id res chain seq x y z
N MET A 1 15.43 8.23 4.16
CA MET A 1 13.99 7.89 4.05
C MET A 1 13.81 6.41 3.74
N SER A 2 13.50 5.57 4.73
CA SER A 2 13.25 4.13 4.56
C SER A 2 11.95 3.68 5.24
N VAL A 3 11.35 2.62 4.71
CA VAL A 3 10.19 1.91 5.28
C VAL A 3 10.58 0.44 5.42
N VAL A 4 10.51 -0.10 6.64
CA VAL A 4 10.79 -1.52 6.90
C VAL A 4 9.50 -2.19 7.35
N VAL A 5 9.02 -3.17 6.58
CA VAL A 5 7.85 -3.98 6.96
C VAL A 5 8.26 -4.99 8.02
N LYS A 6 7.54 -5.03 9.14
CA LYS A 6 7.73 -6.00 10.23
C LYS A 6 6.70 -7.11 10.18
N GLU A 7 5.45 -6.74 9.95
CA GLU A 7 4.33 -7.68 9.86
C GLU A 7 3.42 -7.27 8.71
N LEU A 8 2.82 -8.27 8.08
CA LEU A 8 1.89 -8.10 6.96
C LEU A 8 0.81 -9.18 7.05
N SER A 9 -0.45 -8.75 7.05
CA SER A 9 -1.61 -9.64 6.97
C SER A 9 -2.53 -9.18 5.86
N VAL A 10 -2.83 -10.09 4.93
CA VAL A 10 -3.63 -9.80 3.73
C VAL A 10 -5.02 -10.42 3.88
N MET A 11 -6.04 -9.57 3.79
CA MET A 11 -7.44 -9.96 3.78
C MET A 11 -8.00 -9.83 2.35
N PRO A 12 -9.18 -10.39 2.04
CA PRO A 12 -9.73 -10.35 0.69
C PRO A 12 -9.92 -8.94 0.12
N ASP A 13 -10.16 -7.93 0.97
CA ASP A 13 -10.49 -6.55 0.59
C ASP A 13 -9.59 -5.47 1.24
N HIS A 14 -8.73 -5.82 2.18
CA HIS A 14 -7.82 -4.90 2.86
C HIS A 14 -6.54 -5.58 3.34
N VAL A 15 -5.58 -4.79 3.84
CA VAL A 15 -4.29 -5.27 4.33
C VAL A 15 -3.94 -4.54 5.63
N HIS A 16 -3.42 -5.28 6.60
CA HIS A 16 -2.79 -4.74 7.79
C HIS A 16 -1.27 -4.84 7.66
N VAL A 17 -0.56 -3.75 7.95
CA VAL A 17 0.91 -3.70 7.90
C VAL A 17 1.43 -3.01 9.15
N VAL A 18 2.41 -3.63 9.80
CA VAL A 18 3.23 -2.99 10.83
C VAL A 18 4.55 -2.60 10.20
N VAL A 19 4.90 -1.32 10.27
CA VAL A 19 6.12 -0.77 9.66
C VAL A 19 6.94 0.01 10.66
N LEU A 20 8.26 -0.07 10.52
CA LEU A 20 9.18 0.92 11.08
C LEU A 20 9.44 2.00 10.03
N LEU A 21 9.24 3.25 10.43
CA LEU A 21 9.51 4.43 9.61
C LEU A 21 10.74 5.16 10.15
N SER A 22 11.62 5.59 9.25
CA SER A 22 12.68 6.53 9.62
C SER A 22 12.10 7.89 10.00
N GLN A 23 12.75 8.63 10.91
CA GLN A 23 12.22 9.91 11.41
C GLN A 23 12.07 10.99 10.32
N ASP A 24 12.84 10.89 9.23
CA ASP A 24 12.75 11.77 8.06
C ASP A 24 11.62 11.37 7.08
N MET A 25 10.88 10.29 7.36
CA MET A 25 9.78 9.80 6.52
C MET A 25 8.43 10.17 7.13
N SER A 26 7.64 10.97 6.40
CA SER A 26 6.25 11.21 6.79
C SER A 26 5.38 9.97 6.54
N LEU A 27 4.39 9.76 7.40
CA LEU A 27 3.43 8.67 7.26
C LEU A 27 2.72 8.69 5.89
N ALA A 28 2.27 9.86 5.45
CA ALA A 28 1.59 10.01 4.16
C ALA A 28 2.48 9.59 2.99
N LYS A 29 3.79 9.91 3.04
CA LYS A 29 4.75 9.49 2.04
C LYS A 29 4.98 7.98 2.08
N ALA A 30 5.14 7.40 3.28
CA ALA A 30 5.30 5.96 3.43
C ALA A 30 4.10 5.18 2.87
N VAL A 31 2.88 5.59 3.20
CA VAL A 31 1.65 4.98 2.69
C VAL A 31 1.51 5.17 1.18
N GLY A 32 1.89 6.35 0.66
CA GLY A 32 1.93 6.61 -0.78
C GLY A 32 2.87 5.66 -1.52
N LEU A 33 4.07 5.43 -0.98
CA LEU A 33 5.04 4.48 -1.53
C LEU A 33 4.51 3.03 -1.49
N LEU A 34 3.95 2.60 -0.35
CA LEU A 34 3.40 1.25 -0.20
C LEU A 34 2.22 1.01 -1.15
N LYS A 35 1.23 1.92 -1.17
CA LYS A 35 0.04 1.79 -2.01
C LYS A 35 0.37 1.94 -3.50
N GLY A 36 1.17 2.93 -3.87
CA GLY A 36 1.57 3.19 -5.25
C GLY A 36 2.44 2.07 -5.82
N GLY A 37 3.48 1.68 -5.08
CA GLY A 37 4.39 0.61 -5.49
C GLY A 37 3.69 -0.74 -5.64
N SER A 38 2.84 -1.11 -4.68
CA SER A 38 2.05 -2.35 -4.77
C SER A 38 1.03 -2.29 -5.92
N SER A 39 0.32 -1.18 -6.11
CA SER A 39 -0.60 -1.03 -7.26
C SER A 39 0.13 -1.27 -8.58
N TYR A 40 1.31 -0.65 -8.74
CA TYR A 40 2.13 -0.80 -9.94
C TYR A 40 2.54 -2.26 -10.19
N VAL A 41 3.03 -2.96 -9.16
CA VAL A 41 3.40 -4.38 -9.25
C VAL A 41 2.17 -5.24 -9.58
N MET A 42 1.03 -4.99 -8.93
CA MET A 42 -0.19 -5.78 -9.11
C MET A 42 -0.77 -5.64 -10.52
N PHE A 43 -0.82 -4.44 -11.09
CA PHE A 43 -1.31 -4.24 -12.45
C PHE A 43 -0.38 -4.84 -13.51
N ARG A 44 0.93 -4.87 -13.28
CA ARG A 44 1.88 -5.56 -14.18
C ARG A 44 1.78 -7.08 -14.07
N ALA A 45 1.59 -7.61 -12.88
CA ALA A 45 1.44 -9.04 -12.64
C ALA A 45 0.07 -9.58 -13.13
N HIS A 46 -0.98 -8.76 -13.07
CA HIS A 46 -2.35 -9.15 -13.43
C HIS A 46 -2.98 -8.13 -14.40
N PRO A 47 -2.67 -8.18 -15.71
CA PRO A 47 -3.18 -7.21 -16.69
C PRO A 47 -4.72 -7.14 -16.75
N ASN A 48 -5.39 -8.25 -16.44
CA ASN A 48 -6.85 -8.34 -16.39
C ASN A 48 -7.48 -7.49 -15.27
N PHE A 49 -6.71 -7.03 -14.28
CA PHE A 49 -7.22 -6.14 -13.23
C PHE A 49 -7.75 -4.83 -13.79
N THR A 50 -7.27 -4.38 -14.94
CA THR A 50 -7.79 -3.19 -15.64
C THR A 50 -9.27 -3.32 -15.98
N ARG A 51 -9.82 -4.54 -16.15
CA ARG A 51 -11.25 -4.75 -16.37
C ARG A 51 -12.10 -4.42 -15.14
N ARG A 52 -11.58 -4.72 -13.94
CA ARG A 52 -12.26 -4.43 -12.66
C ARG A 52 -11.95 -3.03 -12.15
N TYR A 53 -10.72 -2.57 -12.35
CA TYR A 53 -10.18 -1.30 -11.88
C TYR A 53 -9.83 -0.40 -13.07
N ALA A 54 -10.82 -0.05 -13.88
CA ALA A 54 -10.63 0.67 -15.15
C ALA A 54 -9.90 2.01 -15.02
N LYS A 55 -9.99 2.67 -13.86
CA LYS A 55 -9.28 3.93 -13.56
C LYS A 55 -7.88 3.72 -12.96
N GLY A 56 -7.40 2.47 -12.90
CA GLY A 56 -6.08 2.14 -12.33
C GLY A 56 -5.98 2.30 -10.82
N HIS A 57 -7.10 2.45 -10.12
CA HIS A 57 -7.14 2.57 -8.66
C HIS A 57 -7.30 1.19 -8.02
N PHE A 58 -6.20 0.60 -7.57
CA PHE A 58 -6.24 -0.68 -6.85
C PHE A 58 -6.66 -0.49 -5.38
N TRP A 59 -6.14 0.55 -4.72
CA TRP A 59 -6.49 0.88 -3.34
C TRP A 59 -7.54 2.00 -3.25
N SER A 60 -8.31 2.01 -2.17
CA SER A 60 -9.15 3.15 -1.79
C SER A 60 -8.29 4.41 -1.53
N ARG A 61 -8.89 5.61 -1.53
CA ARG A 61 -8.14 6.85 -1.27
C ARG A 61 -7.67 6.93 0.19
N GLY A 62 -8.49 6.47 1.12
CA GLY A 62 -8.21 6.48 2.55
C GLY A 62 -7.17 5.44 2.99
N TYR A 63 -6.72 5.59 4.22
CA TYR A 63 -5.94 4.59 4.95
C TYR A 63 -6.15 4.85 6.45
N PHE A 64 -6.02 3.80 7.26
CA PHE A 64 -6.03 3.90 8.71
C PHE A 64 -4.60 3.76 9.24
N TYR A 65 -4.29 4.48 10.32
CA TYR A 65 -3.02 4.33 11.02
C TYR A 65 -3.21 4.54 12.51
N ARG A 66 -2.32 3.90 13.29
CA ARG A 66 -2.21 4.06 14.73
C ARG A 66 -0.76 3.79 15.13
N SER A 67 -0.24 4.54 16.10
CA SER A 67 1.03 4.20 16.76
C SER A 67 0.82 3.06 17.74
N VAL A 68 1.76 2.12 17.75
CA VAL A 68 1.84 1.04 18.75
C VAL A 68 2.81 1.38 19.86
#